data_AF-A0A925A1R3-F1
#
_entry.id   AF-A0A925A1R3-F1
#
_cell.length_a   1.000
_cell.length_b   1.000
_cell.length_c   1.000
_cell.angle_alpha   90.00
_cell.angle_beta   90.00
_cell.angle_gamma   90.00
#
_symmetry.space_group_name_H-M   'P 1'
#
loop_
_entity.id
_entity.type
_entity.pdbx_description
1 polymer ?
#
loop_
_entity_poly.entity_id
_entity_poly.type
_entity_poly.pdbx_seq_one_letter_code
_entity_poly.pdbx_strand_id
1 'polypeptide(L)' 'MKEIKAILKAYDTIEPGTHAALATVVRVEGSSYRRTGARMLVLDNGSWIGGISGGCLEGDALKRARLAIN' A
#
# COMPACT_ATOMS: atom_id res chain seq x y z
N MET A 1 4.32 6.47 12.59
CA MET A 1 4.19 5.22 13.38
C MET A 1 2.79 4.60 13.39
N LYS A 2 1.69 5.36 13.44
CA LYS A 2 0.33 4.77 13.47
C LYS A 2 0.00 3.94 12.22
N GLU A 3 0.41 4.42 11.05
CA GLU A 3 0.12 3.77 9.77
C GLU A 3 0.81 2.40 9.62
N ILE A 4 2.10 2.28 9.97
CA ILE A 4 2.77 0.98 9.90
C ILE A 4 2.13 -0.04 10.86
N LYS A 5 1.67 0.40 12.04
CA LYS A 5 0.90 -0.47 12.95
C LYS A 5 -0.45 -0.88 12.35
N ALA A 6 -1.12 0.02 11.64
CA ALA A 6 -2.37 -0.30 10.95
C ALA A 6 -2.15 -1.29 9.79
N ILE A 7 -1.07 -1.14 9.03
CA ILE A 7 -0.67 -2.08 7.97
C ILE A 7 -0.40 -3.46 8.56
N LEU A 8 0.43 -3.54 9.61
CA LEU A 8 0.74 -4.80 10.27
C LEU A 8 -0.52 -5.46 10.83
N LYS A 9 -1.35 -4.70 11.56
CA LYS A 9 -2.62 -5.20 12.09
C LYS A 9 -3.53 -5.72 10.98
N ALA A 10 -3.66 -5.00 9.87
CA ALA A 10 -4.49 -5.43 8.76
C ALA A 10 -3.96 -6.72 8.13
N TYR A 11 -2.64 -6.83 7.94
CA TYR A 11 -1.99 -8.03 7.43
C TYR A 11 -2.18 -9.24 8.35
N ASP A 12 -2.05 -9.05 9.67
CA ASP A 12 -2.23 -10.12 10.67
C ASP A 12 -3.69 -10.64 10.72
N THR A 13 -4.65 -9.89 10.17
CA THR A 13 -6.08 -10.22 10.20
C THR A 13 -6.65 -10.58 8.82
N ILE A 14 -5.83 -10.79 7.79
CA ILE A 14 -6.34 -11.19 6.47
C ILE A 14 -6.89 -12.62 6.52
N GLU A 15 -7.97 -12.86 5.78
CA GLU A 15 -8.55 -14.20 5.66
C GLU A 15 -7.56 -15.16 4.97
N PRO A 16 -7.49 -16.43 5.37
CA PRO A 16 -6.67 -17.43 4.68
C PRO A 16 -6.95 -17.46 3.17
N GLY A 17 -5.89 -17.47 2.36
CA GLY A 17 -5.99 -17.42 0.90
C GLY A 17 -6.15 -16.01 0.31
N THR A 18 -6.24 -14.97 1.15
CA THR A 18 -6.12 -13.56 0.71
C THR A 18 -4.68 -13.26 0.36
N HIS A 19 -4.43 -12.77 -0.84
CA HIS A 19 -3.10 -12.31 -1.25
C HIS A 19 -2.98 -10.80 -1.06
N ALA A 20 -1.75 -10.34 -0.82
CA ALA A 20 -1.46 -8.95 -0.57
C ALA A 20 -0.14 -8.50 -1.21
N ALA A 21 -0.06 -7.22 -1.55
CA ALA A 21 1.16 -6.54 -1.97
C ALA A 21 1.39 -5.30 -1.10
N LEU A 22 2.67 -4.96 -0.88
CA LEU A 22 3.07 -3.76 -0.15
C LEU A 22 3.73 -2.76 -1.10
N ALA A 23 3.02 -1.71 -1.45
CA ALA A 23 3.61 -0.59 -2.18
C ALA A 23 4.41 0.29 -1.21
N THR A 24 5.65 0.63 -1.57
CA THR A 24 6.54 1.47 -0.77
C THR A 24 7.16 2.57 -1.62
N VAL A 25 7.14 3.80 -1.14
CA VAL A 25 7.89 4.90 -1.75
C VAL A 25 9.37 4.70 -1.41
N VAL A 26 10.17 4.26 -2.39
CA VAL A 26 11.61 3.99 -2.20
C VAL A 26 12.50 5.20 -2.48
N ARG A 27 12.03 6.14 -3.30
CA ARG A 27 12.73 7.39 -3.64
C ARG A 27 11.71 8.48 -3.98
N VAL A 28 12.07 9.73 -3.69
CA VAL A 28 11.33 10.92 -4.11
C VAL A 28 12.35 11.90 -4.70
N GLU A 29 12.01 12.47 -5.85
CA GLU A 29 12.76 13.55 -6.49
C GLU A 29 11.87 14.80 -6.50
N GLY A 30 12.35 15.89 -5.89
CA GLY A 30 11.56 17.12 -5.72
C GLY A 30 10.50 17.06 -4.62
N SER A 31 9.38 17.76 -4.83
CA SER A 31 8.29 17.90 -3.87
C SER A 31 7.30 16.74 -3.96
N SER A 32 6.90 16.20 -2.81
CA SER A 32 5.88 15.15 -2.72
C SER A 32 5.06 15.28 -1.44
N TYR A 33 3.78 14.93 -1.53
CA TYR A 33 2.87 14.81 -0.37
C TYR A 33 3.34 13.75 0.62
N ARG A 34 3.97 12.68 0.11
CA ARG A 34 4.44 11.55 0.92
C ARG A 34 5.94 11.36 0.69
N ARG A 35 6.66 11.15 1.78
CA ARG A 35 8.11 10.97 1.77
C ARG A 35 8.48 9.51 1.53
N THR A 36 9.74 9.27 1.22
CA THR A 36 10.35 7.95 1.23
C THR A 36 9.98 7.18 2.50
N GLY A 37 9.62 5.90 2.35
CA GLY A 37 9.13 5.05 3.42
C GLY A 37 7.62 5.13 3.67
N ALA A 38 6.87 5.97 2.95
CA ALA A 38 5.41 5.85 2.89
C ALA A 38 5.02 4.50 2.28
N ARG A 39 3.97 3.88 2.83
CA ARG A 39 3.57 2.51 2.51
C ARG A 39 2.05 2.41 2.34
N MET A 40 1.65 1.48 1.50
CA MET A 40 0.26 1.11 1.27
C MET A 40 0.18 -0.40 1.11
N LEU A 41 -0.56 -1.06 2.01
CA LEU A 41 -0.92 -2.48 1.87
C LEU A 41 -2.11 -2.57 0.94
N VAL A 42 -2.04 -3.42 -0.07
CA VAL A 42 -3.12 -3.69 -1.02
C VAL A 42 -3.49 -5.15 -0.94
N LEU A 43 -4.79 -5.43 -0.77
CA LEU A 43 -5.34 -6.78 -0.79
C LEU A 43 -5.93 -7.09 -2.18
N ASP A 44 -5.96 -8.35 -2.57
CA ASP A 44 -6.52 -8.82 -3.84
C ASP A 44 -8.03 -8.52 -4.03
N ASN A 45 -8.76 -8.36 -2.92
CA ASN A 45 -10.15 -7.91 -2.89
C ASN A 45 -10.34 -6.42 -3.22
N GLY A 46 -9.26 -5.68 -3.47
CA GLY A 46 -9.28 -4.27 -3.86
C GLY A 46 -9.28 -3.28 -2.70
N SER A 47 -9.28 -3.74 -1.45
CA SER A 47 -9.10 -2.88 -0.28
C SER A 47 -7.62 -2.51 -0.06
N TRP A 48 -7.37 -1.38 0.61
CA TRP A 48 -6.02 -0.96 0.97
C TRP A 48 -5.95 -0.19 2.29
N ILE A 49 -4.76 -0.22 2.89
CA ILE A 49 -4.44 0.49 4.13
C ILE A 49 -3.17 1.31 3.92
N GLY A 50 -3.22 2.58 4.33
CA GLY A 50 -2.12 3.53 4.16
C GLY A 50 -2.18 4.26 2.82
N GLY A 51 -1.08 4.92 2.45
CA GLY A 51 -1.00 5.69 1.22
C GLY A 51 0.43 6.04 0.83
N ILE A 52 0.66 6.15 -0.48
CA ILE A 52 1.96 6.49 -1.08
C ILE A 52 1.93 7.88 -1.73
N SER A 53 0.77 8.53 -1.84
CA SER A 53 0.62 9.89 -2.35
C SER A 53 -0.43 10.70 -1.54
N GLY A 54 -0.98 11.75 -2.15
CA GLY A 54 -2.12 12.52 -1.64
C GLY A 54 -3.49 12.01 -2.12
N GLY A 55 -3.56 10.89 -2.85
CA GLY A 55 -4.81 10.26 -3.32
C GLY A 55 -4.84 9.90 -4.82
N CYS A 56 -4.05 10.58 -5.65
CA CYS A 56 -4.10 10.39 -7.11
C CYS A 56 -3.41 9.09 -7.58
N LEU A 57 -2.38 8.62 -6.88
CA LEU A 57 -1.58 7.46 -7.31
C LEU A 57 -2.08 6.13 -6.73
N GLU A 58 -2.94 6.16 -5.73
CA GLU A 58 -3.46 4.98 -5.04
C GLU A 58 -4.23 4.06 -6.00
N GLY A 59 -4.96 4.64 -6.96
CA GLY A 59 -5.64 3.91 -8.02
C GLY A 59 -4.70 3.14 -8.96
N ASP A 60 -3.56 3.74 -9.34
CA ASP A 60 -2.54 3.05 -10.15
C ASP A 60 -1.81 1.98 -9.33
N ALA A 61 -1.51 2.29 -8.06
CA ALA A 61 -0.90 1.35 -7.13
C ALA A 61 -1.76 0.09 -6.94
N LEU A 62 -3.08 0.24 -6.83
CA LEU A 62 -4.02 -0.90 -6.78
C LEU A 62 -3.92 -1.80 -8.02
N LYS A 63 -3.89 -1.20 -9.21
CA LYS A 63 -3.76 -1.97 -10.46
C LYS A 63 -2.43 -2.72 -10.53
N ARG A 64 -1.33 -2.05 -10.19
CA ARG A 64 0.01 -2.67 -10.18
C ARG A 64 0.14 -3.75 -9.12
N ALA A 65 -0.44 -3.54 -7.94
CA ALA A 65 -0.48 -4.54 -6.88
C ALA A 65 -1.19 -5.81 -7.33
N ARG A 66 -2.32 -5.68 -8.04
CA ARG A 66 -3.03 -6.84 -8.60
C ARG A 66 -2.19 -7.61 -9.62
N LEU A 67 -1.34 -6.94 -10.40
CA LEU A 67 -0.40 -7.61 -11.30
C LEU A 67 0.77 -8.29 -10.56
N ALA A 68 1.14 -7.80 -9.37
CA ALA A 68 2.24 -8.36 -8.57
C ALA A 68 1.82 -9.54 -7.68
N ILE A 69 0.52 -9.64 -7.39
CA ILE A 69 -0.08 -10.72 -6.58
C ILE A 69 -0.35 -11.98 -7.40
N ASN A 70 -0.63 -11.84 -8.70
CA ASN A 70 -0.86 -12.95 -9.63
C ASN A 70 0.44 -13.41 -10.29
#